data_AF-A0A3M2T3W5-F1
#
_entry.id   AF-A0A3M2T3W5-F1
#
_cell.length_a   1.000
_cell.length_b   1.000
_cell.length_c   1.000
_cell.angle_alpha   90.00
_cell.angle_beta   90.00
_cell.angle_gamma   90.00
#
_symmetry.space_group_name_H-M   'P 1'
#
loop_
_entity.id
_entity.type
_entity.pdbx_description
1 polymer ?
#
loop_
_entity_poly.entity_id
_entity_poly.type
_entity_poly.pdbx_seq_one_letter_code
_entity_poly.pdbx_strand_id
1 'polypeptide(L)'
;QLPFQARELTKHDLRCYEPMFAMYLDIQKGLSIEDLPSDEVRGRWKSFVGKWNRGILAEGWYDPATLRKARRAAEEVEEDGNHPRDRDGARQYSAAAANAPRNEEEPDEEEEEDDDDDDDEYGPNLPSTHPRPGPSSGPTIPTTQDLQLRKESAIEDSMSTRKTTQKEHRADVHAHRSARRDLEDEVAPRAEPGTHERRLEKRRDNAAANRSFAETRRGGSPIDAAPEEELMGSGENDLQAIKRTQEKEERKKNEREIKREEILRARAAEREERVQRFRQKEDETIGWLKALAKQRFG
;
A
#
# COMPACT_ATOMS: atom_id res chain seq x y z
N GLN A 1 -34.51 -1.04 1.53
CA GLN A 1 -34.81 -1.54 2.88
C GLN A 1 -33.50 -2.04 3.47
N LEU A 2 -33.13 -1.56 4.66
CA LEU A 2 -31.87 -1.94 5.29
C LEU A 2 -31.95 -3.38 5.85
N PRO A 3 -30.84 -4.14 5.85
CA PRO A 3 -30.82 -5.48 6.44
C PRO A 3 -31.19 -5.43 7.93
N PHE A 4 -31.78 -6.51 8.44
CA PHE A 4 -32.30 -6.63 9.81
C PHE A 4 -33.33 -5.57 10.25
N GLN A 5 -34.02 -4.92 9.29
CA GLN A 5 -34.92 -3.78 9.58
C GLN A 5 -34.22 -2.67 10.37
N ALA A 6 -32.92 -2.49 10.18
CA ALA A 6 -32.15 -1.48 10.86
C ALA A 6 -32.65 -0.07 10.53
N ARG A 7 -32.62 0.81 11.53
CA ARG A 7 -33.01 2.22 11.39
C ARG A 7 -31.92 3.00 10.62
N GLU A 8 -32.35 3.96 9.82
CA GLU A 8 -31.44 4.93 9.19
C GLU A 8 -30.79 5.81 10.27
N LEU A 9 -29.48 6.02 10.13
CA LEU A 9 -28.70 6.85 11.04
C LEU A 9 -28.70 8.29 10.59
N THR A 10 -28.72 9.20 11.56
CA THR A 10 -28.53 10.62 11.36
C THR A 10 -27.22 11.08 11.97
N LYS A 11 -26.78 12.30 11.63
CA LYS A 11 -25.54 12.87 12.18
C LYS A 11 -25.57 12.97 13.71
N HIS A 12 -26.75 13.10 14.32
CA HIS A 12 -26.93 13.27 15.75
C HIS A 12 -26.85 11.94 16.53
N ASP A 13 -26.95 10.80 15.84
CA ASP A 13 -26.95 9.48 16.46
C ASP A 13 -25.52 9.00 16.84
N LEU A 14 -24.51 9.87 16.71
CA LEU A 14 -23.10 9.56 17.00
C LEU A 14 -22.96 8.95 18.40
N ARG A 15 -23.48 9.62 19.44
CA ARG A 15 -23.32 9.15 20.84
C ARG A 15 -23.90 7.76 21.09
N CYS A 16 -25.02 7.42 20.44
CA CYS A 16 -25.71 6.16 20.67
C CYS A 16 -25.04 4.98 19.94
N TYR A 17 -24.33 5.28 18.85
CA TYR A 17 -23.67 4.33 17.95
C TYR A 17 -22.14 4.45 17.97
N GLU A 18 -21.60 5.25 18.87
CA GLU A 18 -20.17 5.50 19.04
C GLU A 18 -19.39 4.20 19.28
N PRO A 19 -19.83 3.26 20.14
CA PRO A 19 -19.13 1.99 20.33
C PRO A 19 -19.10 1.14 19.06
N MET A 20 -20.19 1.11 18.30
CA MET A 20 -20.27 0.40 17.02
C MET A 20 -19.37 1.05 15.96
N PHE A 21 -19.31 2.39 15.96
CA PHE A 21 -18.44 3.14 15.08
C PHE A 21 -16.96 2.97 15.43
N ALA A 22 -16.62 2.93 16.71
CA ALA A 22 -15.27 2.64 17.19
C ALA A 22 -14.81 1.24 16.75
N MET A 23 -15.65 0.22 16.96
CA MET A 23 -15.39 -1.15 16.48
C MET A 23 -15.25 -1.21 14.95
N TYR A 24 -16.02 -0.40 14.21
CA TYR A 24 -15.86 -0.27 12.76
C TYR A 24 -14.50 0.33 12.38
N LEU A 25 -14.05 1.38 13.06
CA LEU A 25 -12.75 1.99 12.79
C LEU A 25 -11.60 1.04 13.13
N ASP A 26 -11.70 0.30 14.23
CA ASP A 26 -10.69 -0.66 14.63
C ASP A 26 -10.56 -1.80 13.60
N ILE A 27 -11.67 -2.48 13.30
CA ILE A 27 -11.65 -3.65 12.40
C ILE A 27 -11.37 -3.28 10.94
N GLN A 28 -12.01 -2.22 10.41
CA GLN A 28 -11.95 -1.90 8.98
C GLN A 28 -10.83 -0.92 8.62
N LYS A 29 -10.34 -0.17 9.60
CA LYS A 29 -9.38 0.90 9.38
C LYS A 29 -8.13 0.79 10.26
N GLY A 30 -8.15 -0.06 11.29
CA GLY A 30 -7.03 -0.18 12.23
C GLY A 30 -6.77 1.12 12.99
N LEU A 31 -7.82 1.91 13.22
CA LEU A 31 -7.75 3.22 13.87
C LEU A 31 -8.59 3.20 15.14
N SER A 32 -8.00 3.61 16.27
CA SER A 32 -8.74 3.85 17.50
C SER A 32 -9.50 5.17 17.42
N ILE A 33 -10.69 5.24 18.02
CA ILE A 33 -11.46 6.49 18.08
C ILE A 33 -10.80 7.53 19.00
N GLU A 34 -10.07 7.07 20.03
CA GLU A 34 -9.39 7.91 21.03
C GLU A 34 -8.19 8.67 20.47
N ASP A 35 -7.50 8.07 19.49
CA ASP A 35 -6.32 8.65 18.83
C ASP A 35 -6.69 9.71 17.79
N LEU A 36 -7.98 9.90 17.51
CA LEU A 36 -8.47 10.73 16.43
C LEU A 36 -8.94 12.11 16.88
N PRO A 37 -8.58 13.19 16.14
CA PRO A 37 -9.11 14.51 16.42
C PRO A 37 -10.63 14.55 16.16
N SER A 38 -11.34 15.31 16.99
CA SER A 38 -12.81 15.40 16.96
C SER A 38 -13.40 15.80 15.60
N ASP A 39 -12.67 16.58 14.79
CA ASP A 39 -13.06 16.95 13.43
C ASP A 39 -13.05 15.75 12.47
N GLU A 40 -12.03 14.91 12.60
CA GLU A 40 -11.86 13.70 11.79
C GLU A 40 -12.87 12.62 12.18
N VAL A 41 -13.15 12.46 13.48
CA VAL A 41 -14.23 11.61 13.99
C VAL A 41 -15.57 12.02 13.36
N ARG A 42 -15.89 13.32 13.31
CA ARG A 42 -17.11 13.83 12.67
C ARG A 42 -17.15 13.59 11.17
N GLY A 43 -16.02 13.75 10.47
CA GLY A 43 -15.90 13.48 9.03
C GLY A 43 -16.08 11.99 8.71
N ARG A 44 -15.45 11.12 9.49
CA ARG A 44 -15.57 9.67 9.35
C ARG A 44 -16.96 9.16 9.73
N TRP A 45 -17.57 9.72 10.77
CA TRP A 45 -18.96 9.44 11.14
C TRP A 45 -19.92 9.77 10.00
N LYS A 46 -19.76 10.93 9.35
CA LYS A 46 -20.57 11.29 8.17
C LYS A 46 -20.44 10.26 7.05
N SER A 47 -19.23 9.77 6.82
CA SER A 47 -18.95 8.74 5.82
C SER A 47 -19.55 7.38 6.21
N PHE A 48 -19.49 7.01 7.49
CA PHE A 48 -20.10 5.80 8.03
C PHE A 48 -21.63 5.84 7.89
N VAL A 49 -22.27 6.92 8.32
CA VAL A 49 -23.72 7.15 8.17
C VAL A 49 -24.12 7.06 6.69
N GLY A 50 -23.35 7.66 5.79
CA GLY A 50 -23.60 7.57 4.36
C GLY A 50 -23.49 6.15 3.80
N LYS A 51 -22.60 5.30 4.34
CA LYS A 51 -22.50 3.89 3.94
C LYS A 51 -23.59 3.03 4.58
N TRP A 52 -23.95 3.34 5.83
CA TRP A 52 -25.04 2.69 6.59
C TRP A 52 -26.38 2.89 5.90
N ASN A 53 -26.74 4.14 5.61
CA ASN A 53 -28.03 4.46 5.00
C ASN A 53 -28.14 3.93 3.56
N ARG A 54 -27.00 3.69 2.89
CA ARG A 54 -26.96 3.06 1.55
C ARG A 54 -26.97 1.53 1.60
N GLY A 55 -26.87 0.90 2.79
CA GLY A 55 -26.87 -0.56 2.90
C GLY A 55 -25.57 -1.22 2.41
N ILE A 56 -24.45 -0.49 2.34
CA ILE A 56 -23.21 -0.98 1.71
C ILE A 56 -22.30 -1.71 2.73
N LEU A 57 -22.52 -1.51 4.03
CA LEU A 57 -21.82 -2.29 5.06
C LEU A 57 -22.21 -3.77 4.99
N ALA A 58 -21.33 -4.65 5.46
CA ALA A 58 -21.65 -6.06 5.61
C ALA A 58 -22.85 -6.23 6.56
N GLU A 59 -23.67 -7.24 6.30
CA GLU A 59 -24.95 -7.47 7.01
C GLU A 59 -24.79 -7.53 8.53
N GLY A 60 -23.67 -8.09 9.03
CA GLY A 60 -23.38 -8.17 10.46
C GLY A 60 -23.24 -6.82 11.18
N TRP A 61 -22.98 -5.72 10.47
CA TRP A 61 -22.95 -4.38 11.08
C TRP A 61 -24.34 -3.88 11.47
N TYR A 62 -25.38 -4.36 10.80
CA TYR A 62 -26.77 -3.95 11.05
C TYR A 62 -27.47 -4.82 12.10
N ASP A 63 -26.81 -5.87 12.59
CA ASP A 63 -27.35 -6.77 13.60
C ASP A 63 -27.37 -6.09 14.99
N PRO A 64 -28.53 -6.01 15.68
CA PRO A 64 -28.60 -5.53 17.06
C PRO A 64 -27.69 -6.28 18.05
N ALA A 65 -27.28 -7.52 17.74
CA ALA A 65 -26.32 -8.26 18.54
C ALA A 65 -24.90 -7.68 18.47
N THR A 66 -24.48 -7.15 17.32
CA THR A 66 -23.14 -6.53 17.19
C THR A 66 -23.08 -5.17 17.89
N LEU A 67 -24.18 -4.41 17.92
CA LEU A 67 -24.29 -3.20 18.74
C LEU A 67 -24.14 -3.49 20.23
N ARG A 68 -24.75 -4.58 20.73
CA ARG A 68 -24.63 -5.01 22.13
C ARG A 68 -23.21 -5.43 22.47
N LYS A 69 -22.56 -6.20 21.59
CA LYS A 69 -21.14 -6.58 21.75
C LYS A 69 -20.22 -5.37 21.78
N ALA A 70 -20.43 -4.41 20.88
CA ALA A 70 -19.63 -3.18 20.84
C ALA A 70 -19.79 -2.33 22.12
N ARG A 71 -21.01 -2.24 22.68
CA ARG A 71 -21.24 -1.57 23.97
C ARG A 71 -20.52 -2.25 25.12
N ARG A 72 -20.65 -3.58 25.21
CA ARG A 72 -19.95 -4.36 26.24
C ARG A 72 -18.44 -4.21 26.15
N ALA A 73 -17.87 -4.23 24.94
CA ALA A 73 -16.45 -4.03 24.73
C ALA A 73 -15.99 -2.61 25.13
N ALA A 74 -16.83 -1.58 24.94
CA ALA A 74 -16.52 -0.24 25.42
C ALA A 74 -16.59 -0.15 26.96
N GLU A 75 -17.56 -0.81 27.59
CA GLU A 75 -17.67 -0.89 29.05
C GLU A 75 -16.47 -1.61 29.68
N GLU A 76 -16.00 -2.73 29.09
CA GLU A 76 -14.82 -3.47 29.56
C GLU A 76 -13.52 -2.64 29.48
N VAL A 77 -13.38 -1.77 28.47
CA VAL A 77 -12.22 -0.86 28.36
C VAL A 77 -12.24 0.26 29.41
N GLU A 78 -13.43 0.76 29.76
CA GLU A 78 -13.60 1.77 30.81
C GLU A 78 -13.34 1.18 32.21
N GLU A 79 -13.67 -0.10 32.44
CA GLU A 79 -13.40 -0.79 33.70
C GLU A 79 -11.91 -1.14 33.89
N ASP A 80 -11.19 -1.50 32.81
CA ASP A 80 -9.73 -1.78 32.85
C ASP A 80 -8.86 -0.51 32.83
N GLY A 81 -9.44 0.68 32.57
CA GLY A 81 -8.75 1.97 32.44
C GLY A 81 -8.06 2.51 33.71
N ASN A 82 -8.14 1.82 34.86
CA ASN A 82 -7.42 2.18 36.08
C ASN A 82 -6.04 1.51 36.22
N HIS A 83 -5.55 0.80 35.18
CA HIS A 83 -4.18 0.28 35.13
C HIS A 83 -3.44 0.72 33.86
N PRO A 84 -2.31 1.45 33.98
CA PRO A 84 -1.51 1.82 32.81
C PRO A 84 -0.78 0.57 32.35
N ARG A 85 -1.22 -0.03 31.24
CA ARG A 85 -0.47 -1.10 30.58
C ARG A 85 -0.03 -0.67 29.20
N ASP A 86 1.29 -0.70 29.02
CA ASP A 86 2.03 -0.61 27.77
C ASP A 86 1.37 -1.43 26.66
N ARG A 87 0.70 -0.75 25.73
CA ARG A 87 -0.03 -1.36 24.62
C ARG A 87 0.84 -1.54 23.36
N ASP A 88 2.15 -1.70 23.52
CA ASP A 88 3.11 -1.89 22.42
C ASP A 88 3.62 -3.35 22.30
N GLY A 89 3.19 -4.29 23.16
CA GLY A 89 3.73 -5.65 23.19
C GLY A 89 2.91 -6.78 22.56
N ALA A 90 1.61 -6.63 22.33
CA ALA A 90 0.70 -7.76 22.09
C ALA A 90 0.36 -8.03 20.61
N ARG A 91 1.35 -7.94 19.70
CA ARG A 91 1.21 -8.30 18.27
C ARG A 91 1.98 -9.54 17.83
N GLN A 92 2.40 -10.37 18.77
CA GLN A 92 2.89 -11.73 18.52
C GLN A 92 2.00 -12.68 19.32
N TYR A 93 1.67 -13.85 18.75
CA TYR A 93 0.66 -14.83 19.20
C TYR A 93 -0.77 -14.68 18.64
N SER A 94 -0.94 -15.01 17.35
CA SER A 94 -2.11 -15.77 16.89
C SER A 94 -1.88 -16.36 15.48
N ALA A 95 -0.97 -17.33 15.38
CA ALA A 95 -0.82 -18.15 14.17
C ALA A 95 -0.42 -19.61 14.43
N ALA A 96 -0.48 -20.09 15.68
CA ALA A 96 -0.09 -21.46 16.01
C ALA A 96 -0.89 -22.03 17.19
N ALA A 97 -2.21 -22.17 17.05
CA ALA A 97 -3.01 -22.97 17.97
C ALA A 97 -4.36 -23.35 17.32
N ALA A 98 -4.31 -24.17 16.28
CA ALA A 98 -5.48 -24.83 15.72
C ALA A 98 -5.13 -26.31 15.52
N ASN A 99 -5.04 -27.06 16.63
CA ASN A 99 -5.23 -28.52 16.68
C ASN A 99 -5.04 -29.02 18.12
N ALA A 100 -6.15 -29.25 18.84
CA ALA A 100 -6.41 -30.43 19.67
C ALA A 100 -7.53 -30.13 20.70
N PRO A 101 -8.33 -31.15 21.10
CA PRO A 101 -9.70 -30.94 21.56
C PRO A 101 -9.85 -30.84 23.09
N ARG A 102 -10.91 -30.11 23.43
CA ARG A 102 -11.73 -30.05 24.63
C ARG A 102 -11.89 -31.41 25.34
N ASN A 103 -11.70 -31.44 26.67
CA ASN A 103 -12.56 -32.25 27.53
C ASN A 103 -12.75 -31.61 28.92
N GLU A 104 -13.94 -31.85 29.45
CA GLU A 104 -14.57 -31.33 30.67
C GLU A 104 -13.95 -31.90 31.95
N GLU A 105 -13.95 -31.15 33.06
CA GLU A 105 -14.75 -31.40 34.27
C GLU A 105 -14.39 -30.42 35.40
N GLU A 106 -15.33 -30.27 36.32
CA GLU A 106 -15.59 -29.13 37.21
C GLU A 106 -15.11 -29.45 38.67
N PRO A 107 -15.58 -28.82 39.78
CA PRO A 107 -14.77 -27.94 40.64
C PRO A 107 -14.63 -28.40 42.11
N ASP A 108 -14.09 -27.48 42.93
CA ASP A 108 -14.44 -27.15 44.34
C ASP A 108 -13.49 -27.47 45.52
N GLU A 109 -13.34 -26.41 46.32
CA GLU A 109 -13.29 -26.29 47.80
C GLU A 109 -11.98 -26.65 48.55
N GLU A 110 -11.34 -25.64 49.17
CA GLU A 110 -11.20 -25.45 50.66
C GLU A 110 -9.88 -26.11 51.14
N GLU A 111 -9.03 -25.63 52.06
CA GLU A 111 -9.06 -24.72 53.22
C GLU A 111 -7.59 -24.53 53.71
N GLU A 112 -7.34 -23.47 54.50
CA GLU A 112 -6.40 -23.36 55.66
C GLU A 112 -4.88 -23.65 55.53
N GLU A 113 -4.01 -22.65 55.71
CA GLU A 113 -3.35 -22.12 56.95
C GLU A 113 -1.95 -22.71 57.21
N ASP A 114 -1.06 -21.79 57.65
CA ASP A 114 0.13 -21.95 58.50
C ASP A 114 1.50 -22.44 57.99
N ASP A 115 2.41 -21.45 58.02
CA ASP A 115 3.69 -21.36 58.75
C ASP A 115 5.03 -21.95 58.25
N ASP A 116 6.04 -21.13 58.55
CA ASP A 116 7.47 -21.35 58.79
C ASP A 116 8.54 -21.36 57.67
N ASP A 117 9.44 -20.35 57.82
CA ASP A 117 10.90 -20.26 57.63
C ASP A 117 11.65 -21.53 57.15
N ASP A 118 12.58 -21.37 56.18
CA ASP A 118 14.01 -21.18 56.48
C ASP A 118 14.88 -21.15 55.19
N ASP A 119 16.06 -20.56 55.37
CA ASP A 119 17.20 -20.38 54.47
C ASP A 119 17.54 -21.52 53.49
N ASP A 120 17.94 -21.16 52.26
CA ASP A 120 19.00 -21.89 51.54
C ASP A 120 19.66 -21.01 50.45
N GLU A 121 20.67 -20.27 50.89
CA GLU A 121 21.74 -19.73 50.05
C GLU A 121 22.59 -20.88 49.49
N TYR A 122 22.28 -21.32 48.26
CA TYR A 122 23.09 -22.30 47.53
C TYR A 122 23.39 -21.85 46.09
N GLY A 123 24.50 -21.14 45.93
CA GLY A 123 25.15 -20.88 44.64
C GLY A 123 26.66 -20.72 44.85
N PRO A 124 27.52 -21.29 43.98
CA PRO A 124 28.97 -21.26 44.20
C PRO A 124 29.51 -19.82 44.20
N ASN A 125 30.10 -19.42 45.32
CA ASN A 125 30.72 -18.13 45.53
C ASN A 125 31.92 -17.99 44.57
N LEU A 126 31.83 -17.05 43.61
CA LEU A 126 32.92 -16.76 42.68
C LEU A 126 34.15 -16.23 43.44
N PRO A 127 35.39 -16.59 43.02
CA PRO A 127 36.61 -16.20 43.72
C PRO A 127 36.76 -14.67 43.76
N SER A 128 36.64 -14.12 44.96
CA SER A 128 37.02 -12.74 45.28
C SER A 128 38.54 -12.60 45.16
N THR A 129 38.99 -12.14 43.99
CA THR A 129 40.34 -11.63 43.80
C THR A 129 40.25 -10.18 43.35
N HIS A 130 40.29 -9.27 44.33
CA HIS A 130 40.92 -7.94 44.30
C HIS A 130 41.15 -7.31 42.90
N PRO A 131 40.48 -6.20 42.55
CA PRO A 131 40.75 -5.53 41.28
C PRO A 131 42.13 -4.86 41.33
N ARG A 132 43.09 -5.43 40.60
CA ARG A 132 44.31 -4.72 40.22
C ARG A 132 43.95 -3.72 39.10
N PRO A 133 44.43 -2.46 39.13
CA PRO A 133 44.29 -1.54 38.01
C PRO A 133 45.35 -1.89 36.95
N GLY A 134 45.13 -2.98 36.22
CA GLY A 134 45.80 -3.25 34.95
C GLY A 134 44.93 -2.75 33.79
N PRO A 135 45.50 -2.36 32.63
CA PRO A 135 44.70 -1.95 31.48
C PRO A 135 43.77 -3.10 31.11
N SER A 136 42.45 -2.87 31.19
CA SER A 136 41.48 -3.92 30.90
C SER A 136 41.67 -4.36 29.45
N SER A 137 42.03 -5.62 29.24
CA SER A 137 41.98 -6.27 27.94
C SER A 137 40.51 -6.53 27.59
N GLY A 138 39.80 -5.45 27.30
CA GLY A 138 38.43 -5.45 26.84
C GLY A 138 38.38 -4.96 25.39
N PRO A 139 37.30 -5.24 24.65
CA PRO A 139 37.09 -4.69 23.32
C PRO A 139 37.31 -3.17 23.37
N THR A 140 38.16 -2.66 22.48
CA THR A 140 38.41 -1.23 22.34
C THR A 140 37.08 -0.51 22.20
N ILE A 141 36.86 0.52 23.04
CA ILE A 141 35.66 1.35 22.99
C ILE A 141 35.56 1.92 21.56
N PRO A 142 34.43 1.71 20.85
CA PRO A 142 34.27 2.17 19.48
C PRO A 142 34.59 3.66 19.36
N THR A 143 35.34 4.03 18.32
CA THR A 143 35.64 5.44 18.08
C THR A 143 34.39 6.19 17.64
N THR A 144 34.40 7.52 17.71
CA THR A 144 33.29 8.36 17.26
C THR A 144 32.94 8.11 15.79
N GLN A 145 33.93 7.75 14.98
CA GLN A 145 33.74 7.34 13.58
C GLN A 145 32.96 6.02 13.47
N ASP A 146 33.24 5.04 14.33
CA ASP A 146 32.54 3.76 14.36
C ASP A 146 31.07 3.94 14.76
N LEU A 147 30.81 4.84 15.71
CA LEU A 147 29.44 5.19 16.11
C LEU A 147 28.67 5.91 15.00
N GLN A 148 29.33 6.77 14.23
CA GLN A 148 28.72 7.42 13.07
C GLN A 148 28.38 6.39 11.99
N LEU A 149 29.32 5.50 11.65
CA LEU A 149 29.11 4.45 10.66
C LEU A 149 27.99 3.47 11.06
N ARG A 150 27.88 3.16 12.36
CA ARG A 150 26.76 2.36 12.89
C ARG A 150 25.41 3.07 12.76
N LYS A 151 25.36 4.38 12.97
CA LYS A 151 24.12 5.16 12.79
C LYS A 151 23.74 5.25 11.31
N GLU A 152 24.71 5.48 10.43
CA GLU A 152 24.48 5.55 8.98
C GLU A 152 23.97 4.22 8.41
N SER A 153 24.60 3.10 8.78
CA SER A 153 24.13 1.76 8.40
C SER A 153 22.72 1.47 8.90
N ALA A 154 22.40 1.79 10.17
CA ALA A 154 21.05 1.62 10.69
C ALA A 154 20.00 2.44 9.93
N ILE A 155 20.35 3.67 9.50
CA ILE A 155 19.49 4.50 8.67
C ILE A 155 19.33 3.89 7.27
N GLU A 156 20.42 3.44 6.65
CA GLU A 156 20.39 2.80 5.33
C GLU A 156 19.55 1.52 5.35
N ASP A 157 19.67 0.70 6.39
CA ASP A 157 18.86 -0.50 6.60
C ASP A 157 17.38 -0.17 6.80
N SER A 158 17.05 0.86 7.57
CA SER A 158 15.66 1.32 7.71
C SER A 158 15.07 1.80 6.37
N MET A 159 15.90 2.39 5.51
CA MET A 159 15.48 2.84 4.19
C MET A 159 15.40 1.69 3.18
N SER A 160 16.28 0.70 3.29
CA SER A 160 16.30 -0.49 2.44
C SER A 160 15.09 -1.38 2.74
N THR A 161 14.74 -1.59 4.00
CA THR A 161 13.55 -2.33 4.45
C THR A 161 12.25 -1.70 3.95
N ARG A 162 12.10 -0.37 4.05
CA ARG A 162 10.94 0.34 3.48
C ARG A 162 10.85 0.19 1.96
N LYS A 163 11.98 0.22 1.26
CA LYS A 163 12.00 0.06 -0.20
C LYS A 163 11.73 -1.38 -0.64
N THR A 164 12.24 -2.37 0.09
CA THR A 164 12.02 -3.80 -0.22
C THR A 164 10.58 -4.18 0.02
N THR A 165 10.01 -3.84 1.18
CA THR A 165 8.58 -4.06 1.48
C THR A 165 7.66 -3.43 0.43
N GLN A 166 7.94 -2.20 -0.01
CA GLN A 166 7.16 -1.57 -1.09
C GLN A 166 7.29 -2.32 -2.43
N LYS A 167 8.49 -2.82 -2.76
CA LYS A 167 8.73 -3.60 -3.99
C LYS A 167 8.04 -4.96 -3.93
N GLU A 168 8.10 -5.64 -2.80
CA GLU A 168 7.43 -6.92 -2.53
C GLU A 168 5.92 -6.75 -2.67
N HIS A 169 5.33 -5.76 -2.00
CA HIS A 169 3.90 -5.48 -2.13
C HIS A 169 3.48 -5.21 -3.58
N ARG A 170 4.28 -4.45 -4.34
CA ARG A 170 4.03 -4.24 -5.76
C ARG A 170 4.12 -5.54 -6.55
N ALA A 171 5.14 -6.34 -6.30
CA ALA A 171 5.32 -7.64 -6.96
C ALA A 171 4.12 -8.56 -6.70
N ASP A 172 3.63 -8.63 -5.46
CA ASP A 172 2.47 -9.43 -5.07
C ASP A 172 1.21 -8.97 -5.80
N VAL A 173 0.94 -7.66 -5.82
CA VAL A 173 -0.20 -7.10 -6.54
C VAL A 173 -0.11 -7.39 -8.04
N HIS A 174 1.10 -7.32 -8.61
CA HIS A 174 1.33 -7.65 -10.02
C HIS A 174 1.13 -9.14 -10.30
N ALA A 175 1.65 -10.02 -9.45
CA ALA A 175 1.51 -11.47 -9.57
C ALA A 175 0.05 -11.91 -9.42
N HIS A 176 -0.68 -11.34 -8.46
CA HIS A 176 -2.10 -11.59 -8.31
C HIS A 176 -2.89 -11.12 -9.55
N ARG A 177 -2.57 -9.95 -10.10
CA ARG A 177 -3.22 -9.44 -11.31
C ARG A 177 -2.91 -10.30 -12.54
N SER A 178 -1.69 -10.80 -12.70
CA SER A 178 -1.35 -11.72 -13.80
C SER A 178 -2.07 -13.04 -13.64
N ALA A 179 -2.02 -13.67 -12.46
CA ALA A 179 -2.73 -14.92 -12.20
C ALA A 179 -4.24 -14.82 -12.48
N ARG A 180 -4.85 -13.68 -12.10
CA ARG A 180 -6.26 -13.43 -12.41
C ARG A 180 -6.52 -13.32 -13.91
N ARG A 181 -5.59 -12.71 -14.66
CA ARG A 181 -5.68 -12.59 -16.11
C ARG A 181 -5.50 -13.95 -16.80
N ASP A 182 -4.60 -14.78 -16.29
CA ASP A 182 -4.37 -16.13 -16.82
C ASP A 182 -5.62 -17.00 -16.62
N LEU A 183 -6.26 -16.93 -15.44
CA LEU A 183 -7.54 -17.58 -15.17
C LEU A 183 -8.66 -17.06 -16.08
N GLU A 184 -8.74 -15.75 -16.31
CA GLU A 184 -9.69 -15.15 -17.27
C GLU A 184 -9.46 -15.71 -18.69
N ASP A 185 -8.20 -15.89 -19.10
CA ASP A 185 -7.83 -16.41 -20.42
C ASP A 185 -8.15 -17.91 -20.55
N GLU A 186 -8.12 -18.70 -19.46
CA GLU A 186 -8.58 -20.10 -19.44
C GLU A 186 -10.11 -20.23 -19.54
N VAL A 187 -10.85 -19.34 -18.87
CA VAL A 187 -12.33 -19.37 -18.84
C VAL A 187 -12.92 -18.84 -20.15
N ALA A 188 -12.30 -17.83 -20.75
CA ALA A 188 -12.73 -17.21 -22.00
C ALA A 188 -11.51 -16.95 -22.90
N PRO A 189 -11.12 -17.93 -23.73
CA PRO A 189 -9.94 -17.80 -24.58
C PRO A 189 -10.10 -16.62 -25.53
N ARG A 190 -9.14 -15.70 -25.47
CA ARG A 190 -9.07 -14.53 -26.35
C ARG A 190 -8.70 -14.97 -27.77
N ALA A 191 -9.12 -14.18 -28.76
CA ALA A 191 -8.77 -14.45 -30.14
C ALA A 191 -7.25 -14.42 -30.36
N GLU A 192 -6.76 -15.30 -31.25
CA GLU A 192 -5.35 -15.48 -31.56
C GLU A 192 -4.64 -14.14 -31.88
N PRO A 193 -3.42 -13.91 -31.36
CA PRO A 193 -2.64 -12.70 -31.63
C PRO A 193 -2.45 -12.48 -33.14
N GLY A 194 -2.80 -11.29 -33.64
CA GLY A 194 -2.63 -10.91 -35.06
C GLY A 194 -3.89 -11.05 -35.93
N THR A 195 -4.94 -11.71 -35.43
CA THR A 195 -6.22 -11.76 -36.14
C THR A 195 -6.95 -10.42 -36.15
N HIS A 196 -7.88 -10.24 -37.11
CA HIS A 196 -8.74 -9.04 -37.16
C HIS A 196 -9.68 -8.96 -35.95
N GLU A 197 -10.15 -10.12 -35.47
CA GLU A 197 -10.97 -10.25 -34.27
C GLU A 197 -10.25 -9.72 -33.03
N ARG A 198 -8.99 -10.10 -32.83
CA ARG A 198 -8.15 -9.58 -31.74
C ARG A 198 -7.94 -8.07 -31.79
N ARG A 199 -7.86 -7.49 -33.00
CA ARG A 199 -7.76 -6.03 -33.19
C ARG A 199 -9.07 -5.32 -32.81
N LEU A 200 -10.23 -5.90 -33.13
CA LEU A 200 -11.53 -5.38 -32.74
C LEU A 200 -11.77 -5.50 -31.24
N GLU A 201 -11.43 -6.64 -30.65
CA GLU A 201 -11.49 -6.87 -29.20
C GLU A 201 -10.61 -5.86 -28.45
N LYS A 202 -9.34 -5.71 -28.83
CA LYS A 202 -8.44 -4.71 -28.24
C LYS A 202 -8.97 -3.29 -28.37
N ARG A 203 -9.63 -2.96 -29.50
CA ARG A 203 -10.26 -1.65 -29.69
C ARG A 203 -11.46 -1.47 -28.75
N ARG A 204 -12.27 -2.51 -28.54
CA ARG A 204 -13.39 -2.51 -27.60
C ARG A 204 -12.91 -2.40 -26.15
N ASP A 205 -11.89 -3.15 -25.76
CA ASP A 205 -11.29 -3.10 -24.43
C ASP A 205 -10.72 -1.72 -24.12
N ASN A 206 -9.97 -1.13 -25.06
CA ASN A 206 -9.45 0.23 -24.91
C ASN A 206 -10.59 1.26 -24.81
N ALA A 207 -11.67 1.09 -25.59
CA ALA A 207 -12.83 1.96 -25.50
C ALA A 207 -13.61 1.78 -24.19
N ALA A 208 -13.71 0.55 -23.67
CA ALA A 208 -14.31 0.25 -22.37
C ALA A 208 -13.48 0.81 -21.23
N ALA A 209 -12.15 0.64 -21.27
CA ALA A 209 -11.22 1.26 -20.32
C ALA A 209 -11.38 2.78 -20.34
N ASN A 210 -11.32 3.42 -21.50
CA ASN A 210 -11.50 4.87 -21.64
C ASN A 210 -12.87 5.34 -21.12
N ARG A 211 -13.94 4.57 -21.33
CA ARG A 211 -15.26 4.85 -20.75
C ARG A 211 -15.25 4.73 -19.23
N SER A 212 -14.70 3.66 -18.66
CA SER A 212 -14.59 3.47 -17.21
C SER A 212 -13.75 4.58 -16.54
N PHE A 213 -12.66 5.02 -17.19
CA PHE A 213 -11.89 6.17 -16.73
C PHE A 213 -12.68 7.48 -16.82
N ALA A 214 -13.45 7.67 -17.90
CA ALA A 214 -14.29 8.85 -18.06
C ALA A 214 -15.47 8.87 -17.07
N GLU A 215 -16.09 7.72 -16.78
CA GLU A 215 -17.15 7.55 -15.79
C GLU A 215 -16.62 7.76 -14.38
N THR A 216 -15.46 7.22 -14.04
CA THR A 216 -14.78 7.49 -12.76
C THR A 216 -14.47 8.98 -12.61
N ARG A 217 -14.07 9.67 -13.69
CA ARG A 217 -13.83 11.12 -13.68
C ARG A 217 -15.10 11.98 -13.69
N ARG A 218 -16.22 11.48 -14.23
CA ARG A 218 -17.52 12.18 -14.22
C ARG A 218 -18.32 11.92 -12.94
N GLY A 219 -18.09 10.81 -12.25
CA GLY A 219 -18.83 10.38 -11.06
C GLY A 219 -18.29 10.86 -9.72
N GLY A 220 -17.13 11.52 -9.69
CA GLY A 220 -16.55 12.10 -8.48
C GLY A 220 -15.63 13.26 -8.85
N SER A 221 -15.89 14.43 -8.26
CA SER A 221 -15.05 15.62 -8.42
C SER A 221 -13.58 15.28 -8.11
N PRO A 222 -12.63 15.47 -9.03
CA PRO A 222 -11.21 15.21 -8.80
C PRO A 222 -10.55 16.04 -7.69
N ILE A 223 -11.31 16.93 -7.04
CA ILE A 223 -10.81 17.83 -5.99
C ILE A 223 -10.87 17.16 -4.60
N ASP A 224 -11.76 16.19 -4.37
CA ASP A 224 -12.00 15.60 -3.03
C ASP A 224 -11.17 14.33 -2.72
N ALA A 225 -10.37 13.82 -3.67
CA ALA A 225 -9.71 12.51 -3.54
C ALA A 225 -8.20 12.50 -3.80
N ALA A 226 -7.58 13.67 -3.98
CA ALA A 226 -6.15 13.78 -3.69
C ALA A 226 -6.04 13.95 -2.17
N PRO A 227 -5.32 13.08 -1.45
CA PRO A 227 -5.09 13.30 -0.02
C PRO A 227 -4.51 14.70 0.17
N GLU A 228 -5.17 15.54 0.98
CA GLU A 228 -4.70 16.90 1.26
C GLU A 228 -3.26 16.92 1.82
N GLU A 229 -2.81 15.81 2.40
CA GLU A 229 -1.44 15.55 2.85
C GLU A 229 -0.39 15.55 1.71
N GLU A 230 -0.77 15.20 0.49
CA GLU A 230 0.11 15.31 -0.69
C GLU A 230 -0.09 16.67 -1.42
N LEU A 231 -1.14 17.41 -1.07
CA LEU A 231 -1.47 18.72 -1.64
C LEU A 231 -0.87 19.89 -0.83
N MET A 232 -0.68 19.73 0.47
CA MET A 232 -0.12 20.76 1.35
C MET A 232 1.18 20.25 1.97
N GLY A 233 2.26 20.43 1.22
CA GLY A 233 3.61 20.36 1.75
C GLY A 233 3.68 21.16 3.05
N SER A 234 4.09 20.49 4.12
CA SER A 234 4.20 21.11 5.43
C SER A 234 5.43 22.04 5.42
N GLY A 235 5.16 23.33 5.21
CA GLY A 235 5.87 24.54 5.63
C GLY A 235 7.35 24.43 6.01
N GLU A 236 8.20 25.02 5.16
CA GLU A 236 9.50 25.73 5.38
C GLU A 236 10.46 25.41 4.21
N ASN A 237 10.39 24.21 3.62
CA ASN A 237 11.24 23.77 2.49
C ASN A 237 10.53 23.72 1.12
N ASP A 238 9.26 24.13 1.05
CA ASP A 238 8.41 23.97 -0.13
C ASP A 238 8.88 24.72 -1.37
N LEU A 239 9.44 25.92 -1.24
CA LEU A 239 9.93 26.66 -2.41
C LEU A 239 11.11 25.95 -3.07
N GLN A 240 12.00 25.34 -2.27
CA GLN A 240 13.10 24.55 -2.80
C GLN A 240 12.62 23.20 -3.34
N ALA A 241 11.64 22.57 -2.71
CA ALA A 241 11.04 21.33 -3.18
C ALA A 241 10.31 21.53 -4.52
N ILE A 242 9.48 22.58 -4.63
CA ILE A 242 8.76 22.97 -5.84
C ILE A 242 9.75 23.36 -6.95
N LYS A 243 10.81 24.11 -6.64
CA LYS A 243 11.86 24.41 -7.63
C LYS A 243 12.56 23.15 -8.14
N ARG A 244 12.85 22.19 -7.24
CA ARG A 244 13.46 20.90 -7.61
C ARG A 244 12.49 20.00 -8.40
N THR A 245 11.19 20.04 -8.12
CA THR A 245 10.20 19.29 -8.90
C THR A 245 10.02 19.92 -10.28
N GLN A 246 9.91 21.25 -10.36
CA GLN A 246 9.88 21.99 -11.63
C GLN A 246 11.12 21.70 -12.47
N GLU A 247 12.32 21.77 -11.88
CA GLU A 247 13.57 21.45 -12.59
C GLU A 247 13.61 19.98 -13.04
N LYS A 248 13.12 19.03 -12.24
CA LYS A 248 12.98 17.62 -12.65
C LYS A 248 11.95 17.46 -13.76
N GLU A 249 10.87 18.21 -13.74
CA GLU A 249 9.85 18.19 -14.79
C GLU A 249 10.36 18.83 -16.08
N GLU A 250 11.13 19.92 -16.01
CA GLU A 250 11.80 20.55 -17.13
C GLU A 250 12.87 19.62 -17.71
N ARG A 251 13.69 18.99 -16.87
CA ARG A 251 14.65 17.96 -17.32
C ARG A 251 13.92 16.78 -17.98
N LYS A 252 12.79 16.33 -17.43
CA LYS A 252 11.96 15.28 -18.04
C LYS A 252 11.25 15.74 -19.32
N LYS A 253 10.84 17.01 -19.42
CA LYS A 253 10.27 17.60 -20.63
C LYS A 253 11.34 17.69 -21.71
N ASN A 254 12.53 18.17 -21.39
CA ASN A 254 13.70 18.17 -22.27
C ASN A 254 14.07 16.75 -22.71
N GLU A 255 14.11 15.76 -21.81
CA GLU A 255 14.41 14.38 -22.17
C GLU A 255 13.31 13.73 -23.03
N ARG A 256 12.04 14.06 -22.78
CA ARG A 256 10.90 13.63 -23.62
C ARG A 256 10.91 14.31 -24.96
N GLU A 257 11.31 15.57 -25.04
CA GLU A 257 11.48 16.32 -26.29
C GLU A 257 12.67 15.79 -27.09
N ILE A 258 13.78 15.49 -26.43
CA ILE A 258 14.94 14.81 -27.05
C ILE A 258 14.53 13.43 -27.57
N LYS A 259 13.83 12.61 -26.77
CA LYS A 259 13.32 11.30 -27.22
C LYS A 259 12.29 11.45 -28.34
N ARG A 260 11.45 12.48 -28.31
CA ARG A 260 10.46 12.76 -29.37
C ARG A 260 11.13 13.25 -30.64
N GLU A 261 12.16 14.10 -30.54
CA GLU A 261 12.98 14.57 -31.66
C GLU A 261 13.80 13.43 -32.24
N GLU A 262 14.37 12.55 -31.41
CA GLU A 262 15.12 11.37 -31.81
C GLU A 262 14.22 10.36 -32.54
N ILE A 263 13.01 10.09 -32.02
CA ILE A 263 12.01 9.25 -32.69
C ILE A 263 11.56 9.88 -34.02
N LEU A 264 11.35 11.20 -34.06
CA LEU A 264 10.98 11.90 -35.29
C LEU A 264 12.12 11.93 -36.31
N ARG A 265 13.37 12.07 -35.85
CA ARG A 265 14.58 12.02 -36.69
C ARG A 265 14.82 10.60 -37.22
N ALA A 266 14.66 9.57 -36.39
CA ALA A 266 14.72 8.17 -36.82
C ALA A 266 13.62 7.83 -37.83
N ARG A 267 12.38 8.29 -37.59
CA ARG A 267 11.26 8.09 -38.51
C ARG A 267 11.41 8.88 -39.81
N ALA A 268 12.03 10.06 -39.77
CA ALA A 268 12.36 10.83 -40.96
C ALA A 268 13.46 10.15 -41.78
N ALA A 269 14.52 9.63 -41.14
CA ALA A 269 15.57 8.86 -41.79
C ALA A 269 15.03 7.58 -42.44
N GLU A 270 14.15 6.83 -41.76
CA GLU A 270 13.49 5.64 -42.34
C GLU A 270 12.65 6.00 -43.58
N ARG A 271 11.94 7.14 -43.53
CA ARG A 271 11.16 7.65 -44.66
C ARG A 271 12.05 8.12 -45.81
N GLU A 272 13.17 8.76 -45.51
CA GLU A 272 14.14 9.22 -46.49
C GLU A 272 14.85 8.05 -47.16
N GLU A 273 15.31 7.04 -46.41
CA GLU A 273 15.88 5.81 -46.98
C GLU A 273 14.90 5.09 -47.91
N ARG A 274 13.61 5.04 -47.53
CA ARG A 274 12.57 4.47 -48.38
C ARG A 274 12.43 5.26 -49.69
N VAL A 275 12.38 6.59 -49.61
CA VAL A 275 12.29 7.46 -50.79
C VAL A 275 13.56 7.35 -51.66
N GLN A 276 14.75 7.27 -51.07
CA GLN A 276 16.00 7.11 -51.80
C GLN A 276 16.07 5.75 -52.53
N ARG A 277 15.59 4.67 -51.90
CA ARG A 277 15.47 3.37 -52.60
C ARG A 277 14.49 3.42 -53.76
N PHE A 278 13.42 4.20 -53.66
CA PHE A 278 12.52 4.42 -54.81
C PHE A 278 13.18 5.28 -55.89
N ARG A 279 13.88 6.35 -55.52
CA ARG A 279 14.64 7.19 -56.46
C ARG A 279 15.74 6.42 -57.18
N GLN A 280 16.48 5.56 -56.50
CA GLN A 280 17.50 4.70 -57.12
C GLN A 280 16.88 3.76 -58.17
N LYS A 281 15.73 3.15 -57.86
CA LYS A 281 14.99 2.32 -58.83
C LYS A 281 14.46 3.15 -60.00
N GLU A 282 13.97 4.35 -59.75
CA GLU A 282 13.56 5.29 -60.80
C GLU A 282 14.75 5.72 -61.67
N ASP A 283 15.91 6.03 -61.09
CA ASP A 283 17.13 6.39 -61.81
C ASP A 283 17.69 5.22 -62.63
N GLU A 284 17.63 3.99 -62.11
CA GLU A 284 17.98 2.77 -62.84
C GLU A 284 17.03 2.56 -64.04
N THR A 285 15.72 2.71 -63.84
CA THR A 285 14.73 2.55 -64.92
C THR A 285 14.81 3.67 -65.94
N ILE A 286 14.99 4.92 -65.51
CA ILE A 286 15.20 6.09 -66.37
C ILE A 286 16.54 5.96 -67.09
N GLY A 287 17.58 5.47 -66.44
CA GLY A 287 18.88 5.19 -67.04
C GLY A 287 18.79 4.13 -68.13
N TRP A 288 18.06 3.04 -67.87
CA TRP A 288 17.78 2.01 -68.86
C TRP A 288 16.95 2.54 -70.04
N LEU A 289 15.90 3.33 -69.77
CA LEU A 289 15.09 3.97 -70.81
C LEU A 289 15.89 4.99 -71.63
N LYS A 290 16.77 5.77 -70.99
CA LYS A 290 17.68 6.71 -71.66
C LYS A 290 18.70 5.97 -72.53
N ALA A 291 19.25 4.84 -72.06
CA ALA A 291 20.15 4.02 -72.86
C ALA A 291 19.45 3.41 -74.09
N LEU A 292 18.21 2.94 -73.92
CA LEU A 292 17.40 2.43 -75.04
C LEU A 292 17.01 3.54 -76.03
N ALA A 293 16.66 4.73 -75.53
CA ALA A 293 16.39 5.90 -76.35
C ALA A 293 17.64 6.35 -77.11
N LYS A 294 18.81 6.38 -76.46
CA LYS A 294 20.10 6.69 -77.09
C LYS A 294 20.45 5.67 -78.19
N GLN A 295 20.21 4.38 -77.94
CA GLN A 295 20.42 3.35 -78.96
C GLN A 295 19.50 3.49 -80.17
N ARG A 296 18.27 4.04 -79.99
CA ARG A 296 17.30 4.22 -81.07
C ARG A 296 17.35 5.58 -81.76
N PHE A 297 17.79 6.62 -81.07
CA PHE A 297 17.68 8.02 -81.52
C PHE A 297 18.99 8.84 -81.42
N GLY A 298 20.11 8.25 -80.94
CA GLY A 298 21.45 8.87 -80.91
C GLY A 298 22.00 9.12 -79.51
#